data_AF-A0A9P7SKP0-F1
#
_entry.id   AF-A0A9P7SKP0-F1
#
_cell.length_a   1.000
_cell.length_b   1.000
_cell.length_c   1.000
_cell.angle_alpha   90.00
_cell.angle_beta   90.00
_cell.angle_gamma   90.00
#
_symmetry.space_group_name_H-M   'P 1'
#
loop_
_entity.id
_entity.type
_entity.pdbx_description
1 polymer ?
#
loop_
_entity_poly.entity_id
_entity_poly.type
_entity_poly.pdbx_seq_one_letter_code
_entity_poly.pdbx_strand_id
1 'polypeptide(L)'
;MALQKAATARYTTAMDPEKDPSHALRTEPVHTSPLNHPVSVQAANISSNSDSNSNSNKTTAGPDTTNEPHNSYTAPNTETTTKDKHITSLHQELSLLKQTLAQLTQTTSQTTSFWQTKHRTLHQQFLHTDTQLRVLTAEAATQTAQITALQQDRNQLRREAVERDAEMGRLRGQVRDMKTFVSMSTRTEGQVSDGVFGEGIGRLGMGVQGWVVRYFRRGGLVDFDSLDAATLAELKGLAPTYERQHHAPGAKVHLLQSFVSRILVEMVFDTYFPGLSDEQVQRFHQMEETLSQLVRSEESINHWRASTLVLLRRDAIQPLQDETDTRIEEVTLRIMRILDAVTTDGPSSTSSCARDSSLRSLVTDAVDLARLLVAQKAVLRVYMPEVSPHQPVLFDPDTMEDVGGEDEDEEALARREIWCVVFPGVIKRGDEKGGRMELRNVIAKARVLVR
;
A
#
# COMPACT_ATOMS: atom_id res chain seq x y z
N MET A 1 7.19 79.75 -3.69
CA MET A 1 6.43 79.13 -4.79
C MET A 1 6.64 77.63 -4.68
N ALA A 2 5.69 76.71 -4.51
CA ALA A 2 4.25 76.63 -4.84
C ALA A 2 3.96 75.76 -6.08
N LEU A 3 3.31 74.60 -5.83
CA LEU A 3 2.35 73.87 -6.70
C LEU A 3 2.90 73.22 -8.00
N GLN A 4 2.33 72.15 -8.57
CA GLN A 4 1.43 71.05 -8.13
C GLN A 4 1.27 70.03 -9.31
N LYS A 5 0.65 68.85 -9.03
CA LYS A 5 0.10 67.82 -9.95
C LYS A 5 1.12 66.73 -10.35
N ALA A 6 0.85 65.40 -10.33
CA ALA A 6 -0.36 64.57 -10.58
C ALA A 6 -0.73 64.42 -12.07
N ALA A 7 -1.20 63.27 -12.59
CA ALA A 7 -1.63 62.00 -11.97
C ALA A 7 -1.05 60.77 -12.75
N THR A 8 -1.46 59.49 -12.62
CA THR A 8 -2.79 58.95 -12.97
C THR A 8 -2.97 57.46 -12.60
N ALA A 9 -4.00 57.15 -11.79
CA ALA A 9 -4.74 55.87 -11.67
C ALA A 9 -5.86 56.12 -10.61
N ARG A 10 -7.17 55.90 -10.76
CA ARG A 10 -8.04 55.06 -11.63
C ARG A 10 -7.85 53.54 -11.45
N TYR A 11 -8.87 52.77 -11.07
CA TYR A 11 -10.21 53.08 -10.53
C TYR A 11 -10.78 51.78 -9.88
N THR A 12 -11.63 51.91 -8.83
CA THR A 12 -12.70 50.98 -8.36
C THR A 12 -12.59 49.44 -8.60
N THR A 13 -12.86 48.55 -7.65
CA THR A 13 -14.15 48.39 -6.93
C THR A 13 -13.97 47.46 -5.73
N ALA A 14 -14.71 47.67 -4.64
CA ALA A 14 -14.83 46.71 -3.54
C ALA A 14 -16.13 45.91 -3.64
N MET A 15 -16.06 44.58 -3.54
CA MET A 15 -17.18 43.69 -3.22
C MET A 15 -16.69 42.44 -2.50
N ASP A 16 -17.06 42.31 -1.24
CA ASP A 16 -17.26 41.04 -0.54
C ASP A 16 -18.43 40.26 -1.22
N PRO A 17 -18.45 38.91 -1.23
CA PRO A 17 -18.52 38.15 0.03
C PRO A 17 -17.72 36.83 0.12
N GLU A 18 -17.25 36.53 1.33
CA GLU A 18 -17.05 35.15 1.79
C GLU A 18 -18.41 34.46 2.04
N LYS A 19 -18.60 33.24 1.53
CA LYS A 19 -18.72 32.05 2.40
C LYS A 19 -18.78 30.71 1.66
N ASP A 20 -18.13 29.72 2.27
CA ASP A 20 -18.33 28.26 2.22
C ASP A 20 -18.79 27.59 0.90
N PRO A 21 -18.08 26.54 0.47
CA PRO A 21 -18.72 25.23 0.67
C PRO A 21 -17.84 24.21 1.40
N SER A 22 -18.49 23.41 2.26
CA SER A 22 -17.87 22.32 3.00
C SER A 22 -17.82 21.03 2.17
N HIS A 23 -16.61 20.49 1.97
CA HIS A 23 -16.42 19.20 1.29
C HIS A 23 -16.61 18.02 2.25
N ALA A 24 -17.83 17.48 2.28
CA ALA A 24 -18.10 16.17 2.88
C ALA A 24 -17.80 15.05 1.87
N LEU A 25 -16.87 14.15 2.20
CA LEU A 25 -16.58 12.96 1.38
C LEU A 25 -17.68 11.91 1.56
N ARG A 26 -18.70 11.94 0.69
CA ARG A 26 -19.76 10.94 0.62
C ARG A 26 -19.50 9.97 -0.53
N THR A 27 -19.04 8.76 -0.21
CA THR A 27 -18.94 7.64 -1.17
C THR A 27 -20.30 6.97 -1.35
N GLU A 28 -20.84 6.98 -2.57
CA GLU A 28 -22.07 6.30 -2.99
C GLU A 28 -21.77 5.49 -4.29
N PRO A 29 -22.56 4.46 -4.63
CA PRO A 29 -22.12 3.42 -5.55
C PRO A 29 -22.24 3.76 -7.04
N VAL A 30 -21.42 3.07 -7.85
CA VAL A 30 -21.45 3.14 -9.32
C VAL A 30 -22.71 2.45 -9.85
N HIS A 31 -23.70 3.25 -10.28
CA HIS A 31 -24.83 2.77 -11.07
C HIS A 31 -24.42 2.52 -12.52
N THR A 32 -24.35 1.26 -12.94
CA THR A 32 -24.22 0.87 -14.35
C THR A 32 -25.56 1.02 -15.08
N SER A 33 -25.56 1.62 -16.27
CA SER A 33 -26.77 1.83 -17.07
C SER A 33 -27.43 0.52 -17.55
N PRO A 34 -28.78 0.42 -17.58
CA PRO A 34 -29.48 -0.77 -18.06
C PRO A 34 -29.72 -0.69 -19.58
N LEU A 35 -29.23 -1.66 -20.35
CA LEU A 35 -29.63 -1.83 -21.76
C LEU A 35 -29.34 -3.26 -22.27
N ASN A 36 -30.32 -4.16 -22.10
CA ASN A 36 -30.75 -5.16 -23.11
C ASN A 36 -31.84 -6.07 -22.51
N HIS A 37 -33.04 -6.03 -23.10
CA HIS A 37 -34.09 -7.01 -22.81
C HIS A 37 -33.88 -8.25 -23.69
N PRO A 38 -33.80 -9.48 -23.13
CA PRO A 38 -34.04 -10.68 -23.93
C PRO A 38 -35.52 -10.73 -24.30
N VAL A 39 -35.82 -10.80 -25.61
CA VAL A 39 -37.20 -10.92 -26.10
C VAL A 39 -37.73 -12.31 -25.75
N SER A 40 -38.75 -12.37 -24.89
CA SER A 40 -39.42 -13.62 -24.54
C SER A 40 -40.34 -14.06 -25.69
N VAL A 41 -39.79 -14.86 -26.61
CA VAL A 41 -40.56 -15.47 -27.69
C VAL A 41 -41.29 -16.70 -27.15
N GLN A 42 -42.58 -16.55 -26.83
CA GLN A 42 -43.46 -17.69 -26.56
C GLN A 42 -43.70 -18.48 -27.86
N ALA A 43 -42.88 -19.50 -28.12
CA ALA A 43 -43.05 -20.43 -29.23
C ALA A 43 -43.74 -21.71 -28.76
N ALA A 44 -45.04 -21.81 -29.09
CA ALA A 44 -45.88 -23.02 -29.18
C ALA A 44 -45.70 -24.17 -28.15
N ASN A 45 -46.76 -24.41 -27.38
CA ASN A 45 -47.11 -25.78 -26.96
C ASN A 45 -48.47 -26.17 -27.56
N ILE A 46 -48.48 -26.43 -28.87
CA ILE A 46 -49.62 -27.01 -29.59
C ILE A 46 -49.16 -28.34 -30.16
N SER A 47 -49.56 -29.44 -29.51
CA SER A 47 -49.27 -30.79 -29.97
C SER A 47 -50.25 -31.22 -31.06
N SER A 48 -49.93 -30.92 -32.32
CA SER A 48 -50.63 -31.44 -33.51
C SER A 48 -49.81 -32.55 -34.18
N ASN A 49 -49.67 -33.70 -33.51
CA ASN A 49 -49.04 -34.89 -34.10
C ASN A 49 -50.03 -35.59 -35.02
N SER A 50 -49.88 -35.40 -36.32
CA SER A 50 -50.64 -36.10 -37.36
C SER A 50 -49.71 -36.57 -38.49
N ASP A 51 -49.02 -37.68 -38.25
CA ASP A 51 -48.75 -38.66 -39.31
C ASP A 51 -48.72 -40.06 -38.66
N SER A 52 -49.58 -40.99 -39.09
CA SER A 52 -49.47 -41.73 -40.36
C SER A 52 -48.25 -42.64 -40.38
N ASN A 53 -48.31 -43.77 -39.65
CA ASN A 53 -47.55 -44.93 -40.04
C ASN A 53 -48.45 -46.16 -40.16
N SER A 54 -48.40 -46.80 -41.32
CA SER A 54 -49.10 -48.03 -41.60
C SER A 54 -48.29 -49.21 -41.09
N ASN A 55 -48.97 -50.27 -40.64
CA ASN A 55 -48.36 -51.59 -40.65
C ASN A 55 -49.42 -52.66 -40.94
N SER A 56 -48.99 -53.76 -41.56
CA SER A 56 -49.90 -54.71 -42.21
C SER A 56 -49.71 -56.14 -41.68
N ASN A 57 -50.82 -56.78 -41.33
CA ASN A 57 -51.04 -58.23 -41.29
C ASN A 57 -52.57 -58.42 -41.43
N LYS A 58 -53.14 -59.13 -42.41
CA LYS A 58 -52.81 -60.42 -43.04
C LYS A 58 -53.14 -61.64 -42.17
N THR A 59 -54.40 -62.07 -42.19
CA THR A 59 -54.78 -63.49 -42.32
C THR A 59 -56.22 -63.68 -42.82
N THR A 60 -56.38 -64.73 -43.61
CA THR A 60 -57.56 -65.57 -43.97
C THR A 60 -58.79 -65.54 -43.05
N ALA A 61 -60.02 -65.87 -43.49
CA ALA A 61 -60.52 -66.50 -44.74
C ALA A 61 -61.81 -65.75 -45.21
N GLY A 62 -62.69 -66.20 -46.12
CA GLY A 62 -62.94 -67.46 -46.87
C GLY A 62 -64.37 -67.36 -47.50
N PRO A 63 -64.71 -68.09 -48.59
CA PRO A 63 -65.83 -67.68 -49.47
C PRO A 63 -67.07 -68.60 -49.50
N ASP A 64 -68.18 -68.06 -50.01
CA ASP A 64 -69.18 -68.65 -50.93
C ASP A 64 -70.05 -67.47 -51.46
N THR A 65 -70.39 -67.27 -52.75
CA THR A 65 -71.06 -68.10 -53.78
C THR A 65 -72.54 -68.35 -53.42
N THR A 66 -73.57 -68.18 -54.27
CA THR A 66 -73.72 -68.37 -55.74
C THR A 66 -74.88 -67.55 -56.39
N ASN A 67 -74.78 -67.25 -57.70
CA ASN A 67 -75.82 -67.34 -58.78
C ASN A 67 -77.14 -66.50 -58.68
N GLU A 68 -77.57 -65.61 -59.63
CA GLU A 68 -77.95 -65.72 -61.07
C GLU A 68 -79.51 -65.52 -61.26
N PRO A 69 -80.10 -65.33 -62.46
CA PRO A 69 -79.74 -64.43 -63.59
C PRO A 69 -80.99 -63.75 -64.27
N HIS A 70 -80.80 -63.20 -65.49
CA HIS A 70 -81.81 -62.86 -66.54
C HIS A 70 -82.76 -61.62 -66.34
N ASN A 71 -83.24 -60.90 -67.39
CA ASN A 71 -83.00 -61.03 -68.83
C ASN A 71 -83.08 -59.72 -69.69
N SER A 72 -82.42 -59.75 -70.86
CA SER A 72 -82.70 -59.13 -72.19
C SER A 72 -83.76 -58.01 -72.35
N TYR A 73 -83.54 -56.90 -73.10
CA TYR A 73 -83.44 -56.80 -74.58
C TYR A 73 -83.28 -55.29 -75.01
N THR A 74 -82.81 -54.79 -76.18
CA THR A 74 -82.19 -55.29 -77.45
C THR A 74 -81.17 -54.23 -77.99
N ALA A 75 -80.95 -54.10 -79.31
CA ALA A 75 -80.06 -53.15 -80.03
C ALA A 75 -80.57 -53.00 -81.51
N PRO A 76 -79.86 -52.46 -82.56
CA PRO A 76 -78.44 -52.01 -82.74
C PRO A 76 -78.37 -50.53 -83.25
N ASN A 77 -77.49 -49.97 -84.11
CA ASN A 77 -76.46 -50.48 -85.04
C ASN A 77 -75.43 -49.40 -85.56
N THR A 78 -74.45 -49.85 -86.35
CA THR A 78 -73.59 -49.13 -87.34
C THR A 78 -72.72 -47.92 -86.93
N GLU A 79 -71.56 -48.19 -86.32
CA GLU A 79 -70.34 -47.37 -86.41
C GLU A 79 -69.09 -48.22 -86.05
N THR A 80 -68.14 -48.43 -86.97
CA THR A 80 -66.93 -49.24 -86.67
C THR A 80 -65.61 -48.70 -87.25
N THR A 81 -65.52 -48.38 -88.54
CA THR A 81 -64.23 -48.15 -89.24
C THR A 81 -63.44 -46.89 -88.83
N THR A 82 -64.07 -45.94 -88.13
CA THR A 82 -63.39 -44.80 -87.50
C THR A 82 -62.62 -45.21 -86.23
N LYS A 83 -63.06 -46.28 -85.55
CA LYS A 83 -62.62 -46.64 -84.20
C LYS A 83 -61.22 -47.26 -84.22
N ASP A 84 -60.87 -48.04 -85.24
CA ASP A 84 -59.56 -48.72 -85.33
C ASP A 84 -58.38 -47.73 -85.48
N LYS A 85 -58.54 -46.67 -86.28
CA LYS A 85 -57.50 -45.62 -86.43
C LYS A 85 -57.34 -44.82 -85.14
N HIS A 86 -58.44 -44.54 -84.45
CA HIS A 86 -58.42 -43.91 -83.13
C HIS A 86 -57.71 -44.80 -82.10
N ILE A 87 -57.98 -46.11 -82.10
CA ILE A 87 -57.29 -47.11 -81.27
C ILE A 87 -55.78 -47.11 -81.51
N THR A 88 -55.29 -46.95 -82.75
CA THR A 88 -53.84 -46.85 -82.99
C THR A 88 -53.21 -45.55 -82.46
N SER A 89 -53.91 -44.40 -82.57
CA SER A 89 -53.45 -43.12 -81.98
C SER A 89 -53.39 -43.23 -80.45
N LEU A 90 -54.45 -43.75 -79.84
CA LEU A 90 -54.55 -43.98 -78.40
C LEU A 90 -53.43 -44.90 -77.87
N HIS A 91 -53.00 -45.92 -78.63
CA HIS A 91 -51.87 -46.75 -78.21
C HIS A 91 -50.53 -45.99 -78.22
N GLN A 92 -50.30 -45.11 -79.20
CA GLN A 92 -49.10 -44.28 -79.25
C GLN A 92 -49.10 -43.21 -78.15
N GLU A 93 -50.24 -42.56 -77.92
CA GLU A 93 -50.47 -41.62 -76.83
C GLU A 93 -50.31 -42.29 -75.46
N LEU A 94 -50.86 -43.50 -75.26
CA LEU A 94 -50.66 -44.29 -74.05
C LEU A 94 -49.20 -44.73 -73.85
N SER A 95 -48.44 -44.95 -74.92
CA SER A 95 -47.00 -45.24 -74.83
C SER A 95 -46.23 -44.00 -74.36
N LEU A 96 -46.51 -42.82 -74.92
CA LEU A 96 -45.92 -41.56 -74.48
C LEU A 96 -46.32 -41.21 -73.04
N LEU A 97 -47.59 -41.37 -72.67
CA LEU A 97 -48.08 -41.16 -71.31
C LEU A 97 -47.44 -42.12 -70.30
N LYS A 98 -47.23 -43.39 -70.66
CA LYS A 98 -46.47 -44.33 -69.81
C LYS A 98 -45.01 -43.91 -69.66
N GLN A 99 -44.37 -43.41 -70.71
CA GLN A 99 -42.98 -42.94 -70.65
C GLN A 99 -42.84 -41.67 -69.81
N THR A 100 -43.73 -40.68 -69.97
CA THR A 100 -43.71 -39.45 -69.16
C THR A 100 -44.11 -39.71 -67.72
N LEU A 101 -45.06 -40.62 -67.45
CA LEU A 101 -45.37 -41.07 -66.08
C LEU A 101 -44.16 -41.76 -65.45
N ALA A 102 -43.49 -42.69 -66.14
CA ALA A 102 -42.30 -43.35 -65.61
C ALA A 102 -41.17 -42.34 -65.31
N GLN A 103 -40.94 -41.38 -66.21
CA GLN A 103 -39.95 -40.33 -66.01
C GLN A 103 -40.32 -39.40 -64.85
N LEU A 104 -41.61 -39.06 -64.68
CA LEU A 104 -42.11 -38.25 -63.56
C LEU A 104 -42.05 -39.01 -62.23
N THR A 105 -42.34 -40.32 -62.21
CA THR A 105 -42.14 -41.19 -61.05
C THR A 105 -40.66 -41.29 -60.68
N GLN A 106 -39.74 -41.32 -61.66
CA GLN A 106 -38.31 -41.32 -61.41
C GLN A 106 -37.83 -39.98 -60.82
N THR A 107 -38.22 -38.83 -61.39
CA THR A 107 -37.79 -37.51 -60.88
C THR A 107 -38.42 -37.16 -59.53
N THR A 108 -39.68 -37.54 -59.29
CA THR A 108 -40.29 -37.41 -57.96
C THR A 108 -39.61 -38.32 -56.94
N SER A 109 -39.35 -39.60 -57.26
CA SER A 109 -38.60 -40.51 -56.38
C SER A 109 -37.20 -39.98 -56.04
N GLN A 110 -36.46 -39.43 -57.02
CA GLN A 110 -35.16 -38.80 -56.80
C GLN A 110 -35.28 -37.57 -55.89
N THR A 111 -36.29 -36.73 -56.12
CA THR A 111 -36.56 -35.53 -55.31
C THR A 111 -36.90 -35.91 -53.86
N THR A 112 -37.76 -36.90 -53.64
CA THR A 112 -38.08 -37.43 -52.31
C THR A 112 -36.85 -38.00 -51.61
N SER A 113 -36.03 -38.79 -52.32
CA SER A 113 -34.78 -39.34 -51.76
C SER A 113 -33.78 -38.25 -51.37
N PHE A 114 -33.65 -37.20 -52.18
CA PHE A 114 -32.83 -36.02 -51.87
C PHE A 114 -33.32 -35.31 -50.60
N TRP A 115 -34.62 -35.01 -50.48
CA TRP A 115 -35.17 -34.34 -49.30
C TRP A 115 -35.12 -35.21 -48.04
N GLN A 116 -35.39 -36.52 -48.14
CA GLN A 116 -35.21 -37.46 -47.03
C GLN A 116 -33.76 -37.52 -46.54
N THR A 117 -32.79 -37.51 -47.47
CA THR A 117 -31.36 -37.49 -47.13
C THR A 117 -30.98 -36.17 -46.45
N LYS A 118 -31.38 -35.03 -47.02
CA LYS A 118 -31.13 -33.70 -46.45
C LYS A 118 -31.77 -33.53 -45.06
N HIS A 119 -33.00 -34.02 -44.88
CA HIS A 119 -33.69 -34.00 -43.58
C HIS A 119 -32.98 -34.89 -42.55
N ARG A 120 -32.55 -36.10 -42.93
CA ARG A 120 -31.78 -36.99 -42.05
C ARG A 120 -30.46 -36.36 -41.60
N THR A 121 -29.69 -35.77 -42.53
CA THR A 121 -28.42 -35.10 -42.21
C THR A 121 -28.65 -33.90 -41.29
N LEU A 122 -29.64 -33.05 -41.56
CA LEU A 122 -29.97 -31.91 -40.73
C LEU A 122 -30.43 -32.33 -39.32
N HIS A 123 -31.23 -33.39 -39.21
CA HIS A 123 -31.68 -33.93 -37.93
C HIS A 123 -30.52 -34.53 -37.11
N GLN A 124 -29.59 -35.25 -37.77
CA GLN A 124 -28.36 -35.74 -37.13
C GLN A 124 -27.46 -34.61 -36.64
N GLN A 125 -27.31 -33.53 -37.41
CA GLN A 125 -26.58 -32.33 -37.00
C GLN A 125 -27.25 -31.65 -35.80
N PHE A 126 -28.57 -31.47 -35.84
CA PHE A 126 -29.35 -30.90 -34.72
C PHE A 126 -29.16 -31.70 -33.42
N LEU A 127 -29.34 -33.03 -33.47
CA LEU A 127 -29.13 -33.90 -32.30
C LEU A 127 -27.69 -33.81 -31.77
N HIS A 128 -26.69 -33.77 -32.65
CA HIS A 128 -25.30 -33.59 -32.24
C HIS A 128 -25.09 -32.26 -31.49
N THR A 129 -25.59 -31.15 -32.05
CA THR A 129 -25.49 -29.84 -31.40
C THR A 129 -26.27 -29.76 -30.08
N ASP A 130 -27.44 -30.40 -29.97
CA ASP A 130 -28.20 -30.47 -28.70
C ASP A 130 -27.41 -31.25 -27.63
N THR A 131 -26.77 -32.37 -27.98
CA THR A 131 -25.91 -33.10 -27.03
C THR A 131 -24.69 -32.28 -26.59
N GLN A 132 -24.06 -31.53 -27.49
CA GLN A 132 -22.94 -30.64 -27.15
C GLN A 132 -23.38 -29.50 -26.23
N LEU A 133 -24.51 -28.85 -26.52
CA LEU A 133 -25.07 -27.80 -25.67
C LEU A 133 -25.43 -28.30 -24.27
N ARG A 134 -25.95 -29.52 -24.13
CA ARG A 134 -26.21 -30.14 -22.81
C ARG A 134 -24.93 -30.35 -22.01
N VAL A 135 -23.86 -30.85 -22.64
CA VAL A 135 -22.55 -31.05 -21.99
C VAL A 135 -21.97 -29.71 -21.54
N LEU A 136 -21.89 -28.72 -22.42
CA LEU A 136 -21.38 -27.37 -22.08
C LEU A 136 -22.22 -26.69 -20.98
N THR A 137 -23.55 -26.91 -20.97
CA THR A 137 -24.42 -26.39 -19.91
C THR A 137 -24.13 -27.05 -18.55
N ALA A 138 -23.87 -28.36 -18.54
CA ALA A 138 -23.49 -29.08 -17.32
C ALA A 138 -22.10 -28.65 -16.81
N GLU A 139 -21.13 -28.50 -17.71
CA GLU A 139 -19.78 -28.00 -17.39
C GLU A 139 -19.85 -26.58 -16.78
N ALA A 140 -20.59 -25.65 -17.42
CA ALA A 140 -20.80 -24.30 -16.90
C ALA A 140 -21.47 -24.29 -15.52
N ALA A 141 -22.42 -25.20 -15.26
CA ALA A 141 -23.02 -25.36 -13.94
C ALA A 141 -22.01 -25.85 -12.89
N THR A 142 -21.14 -26.81 -13.22
CA THR A 142 -20.09 -27.28 -12.30
C THR A 142 -19.04 -26.20 -12.01
N GLN A 143 -18.61 -25.43 -13.02
CA GLN A 143 -17.70 -24.30 -12.83
C GLN A 143 -18.34 -23.21 -11.96
N THR A 144 -19.62 -22.91 -12.16
CA THR A 144 -20.37 -21.95 -11.32
C THR A 144 -20.41 -22.41 -9.86
N ALA A 145 -20.65 -23.70 -9.60
CA ALA A 145 -20.63 -24.27 -8.26
C ALA A 145 -19.23 -24.25 -7.61
N GLN A 146 -18.17 -24.49 -8.39
CA GLN A 146 -16.79 -24.37 -7.90
C GLN A 146 -16.43 -22.92 -7.55
N ILE A 147 -16.85 -21.96 -8.38
CA ILE A 147 -16.63 -20.52 -8.13
C ILE A 147 -17.36 -20.07 -6.86
N THR A 148 -18.61 -20.49 -6.63
CA THR A 148 -19.34 -20.11 -5.41
C THR A 148 -18.78 -20.76 -4.16
N ALA A 149 -18.31 -22.01 -4.23
CA ALA A 149 -17.59 -22.66 -3.12
C ALA A 149 -16.28 -21.91 -2.76
N LEU A 150 -15.42 -21.64 -3.74
CA LEU A 150 -14.18 -20.88 -3.52
C LEU A 150 -14.44 -19.45 -3.00
N GLN A 151 -15.55 -18.83 -3.39
CA GLN A 151 -15.97 -17.55 -2.81
C GLN A 151 -16.41 -17.67 -1.35
N GLN A 152 -17.10 -18.75 -0.98
CA GLN A 152 -17.48 -19.03 0.41
C GLN A 152 -16.24 -19.26 1.29
N ASP A 153 -15.30 -20.12 0.86
CA ASP A 153 -14.06 -20.40 1.57
C ASP A 153 -13.21 -19.14 1.77
N ARG A 154 -13.00 -18.35 0.71
CA ARG A 154 -12.30 -17.07 0.79
C ARG A 154 -12.99 -16.09 1.76
N ASN A 155 -14.33 -16.10 1.82
CA ASN A 155 -15.10 -15.25 2.72
C ASN A 155 -15.17 -15.82 4.16
N GLN A 156 -14.81 -17.09 4.39
CA GLN A 156 -14.59 -17.70 5.70
C GLN A 156 -13.19 -17.35 6.23
N LEU A 157 -12.15 -17.62 5.45
CA LEU A 157 -10.75 -17.27 5.79
C LEU A 157 -10.57 -15.78 6.10
N ARG A 158 -11.27 -14.88 5.38
CA ARG A 158 -11.27 -13.44 5.67
C ARG A 158 -11.90 -13.08 7.02
N ARG A 159 -12.89 -13.83 7.51
CA ARG A 159 -13.49 -13.60 8.84
C ARG A 159 -12.56 -14.11 9.94
N GLU A 160 -12.00 -15.31 9.77
CA GLU A 160 -11.03 -15.89 10.71
C GLU A 160 -9.75 -15.04 10.84
N ALA A 161 -9.30 -14.41 9.74
CA ALA A 161 -8.20 -13.44 9.77
C ALA A 161 -8.54 -12.21 10.63
N VAL A 162 -9.69 -11.57 10.38
CA VAL A 162 -10.14 -10.39 11.16
C VAL A 162 -10.36 -10.72 12.63
N GLU A 163 -10.89 -11.91 12.95
CA GLU A 163 -11.04 -12.39 14.33
C GLU A 163 -9.68 -12.59 15.01
N ARG A 164 -8.69 -13.13 14.30
CA ARG A 164 -7.31 -13.26 14.81
C ARG A 164 -6.57 -11.94 14.93
N ASP A 165 -6.77 -11.00 14.02
CA ASP A 165 -6.21 -9.64 14.13
C ASP A 165 -6.80 -8.91 15.34
N ALA A 166 -8.10 -9.07 15.60
CA ALA A 166 -8.75 -8.54 16.80
C ALA A 166 -8.22 -9.20 18.09
N GLU A 167 -8.02 -10.52 18.10
CA GLU A 167 -7.41 -11.20 19.25
C GLU A 167 -5.94 -10.79 19.45
N MET A 168 -5.13 -10.72 18.39
CA MET A 168 -3.76 -10.22 18.48
C MET A 168 -3.72 -8.78 18.99
N GLY A 169 -4.65 -7.92 18.55
CA GLY A 169 -4.82 -6.57 19.08
C GLY A 169 -5.13 -6.56 20.58
N ARG A 170 -6.08 -7.40 21.02
CA ARG A 170 -6.46 -7.58 22.44
C ARG A 170 -5.29 -8.08 23.29
N LEU A 171 -4.55 -9.09 22.83
CA LEU A 171 -3.40 -9.66 23.53
C LEU A 171 -2.22 -8.67 23.57
N ARG A 172 -1.92 -7.95 22.48
CA ARG A 172 -0.94 -6.85 22.46
C ARG A 172 -1.33 -5.72 23.41
N GLY A 173 -2.64 -5.45 23.56
CA GLY A 173 -3.20 -4.60 24.60
C GLY A 173 -2.84 -5.10 26.00
N GLN A 174 -3.29 -6.31 26.36
CA GLN A 174 -3.02 -6.91 27.67
C GLN A 174 -1.52 -7.02 28.02
N VAL A 175 -0.66 -7.28 27.03
CA VAL A 175 0.81 -7.29 27.23
C VAL A 175 1.35 -5.87 27.46
N ARG A 176 0.82 -4.85 26.79
CA ARG A 176 1.16 -3.44 27.06
C ARG A 176 0.72 -3.05 28.48
N ASP A 177 -0.51 -3.40 28.85
CA ASP A 177 -1.10 -3.04 30.14
C ASP A 177 -0.42 -3.77 31.31
N MET A 178 0.01 -5.03 31.10
CA MET A 178 0.87 -5.75 32.03
C MET A 178 2.26 -5.10 32.13
N LYS A 179 2.85 -4.69 31.00
CA LYS A 179 4.16 -4.01 30.98
C LYS A 179 4.11 -2.66 31.69
N THR A 180 3.05 -1.87 31.52
CA THR A 180 2.87 -0.60 32.25
C THR A 180 2.59 -0.86 33.73
N PHE A 181 1.71 -1.80 34.09
CA PHE A 181 1.43 -2.16 35.48
C PHE A 181 2.70 -2.60 36.23
N VAL A 182 3.49 -3.52 35.65
CA VAL A 182 4.76 -3.97 36.24
C VAL A 182 5.75 -2.79 36.33
N SER A 183 5.92 -2.02 35.24
CA SER A 183 6.84 -0.87 35.22
C SER A 183 6.43 0.27 36.16
N MET A 184 5.16 0.38 36.55
CA MET A 184 4.70 1.31 37.59
C MET A 184 4.89 0.72 38.99
N SER A 185 4.59 -0.57 39.18
CA SER A 185 4.71 -1.27 40.47
C SER A 185 6.16 -1.50 40.92
N THR A 186 7.13 -1.50 40.01
CA THR A 186 8.57 -1.61 40.34
C THR A 186 9.30 -0.27 40.28
N ARG A 187 8.59 0.87 40.17
CA ARG A 187 9.21 2.16 39.89
C ARG A 187 9.86 2.80 41.12
N THR A 188 11.14 2.51 41.34
CA THR A 188 11.99 3.35 42.21
C THR A 188 12.07 4.78 41.66
N GLU A 189 12.10 5.78 42.53
CA GLU A 189 12.17 7.20 42.16
C GLU A 189 13.29 7.48 41.13
N GLY A 190 12.97 8.28 40.11
CA GLY A 190 13.89 8.65 39.02
C GLY A 190 14.02 7.66 37.85
N GLN A 191 13.60 6.40 37.98
CA GLN A 191 13.66 5.46 36.84
C GLN A 191 12.46 5.60 35.89
N VAL A 192 12.74 5.53 34.58
CA VAL A 192 11.80 5.77 33.47
C VAL A 192 11.84 4.58 32.50
N SER A 193 10.69 4.23 31.90
CA SER A 193 10.59 3.08 31.01
C SER A 193 11.10 3.37 29.59
N ASP A 194 11.78 2.40 28.98
CA ASP A 194 12.30 2.37 27.61
C ASP A 194 11.40 3.05 26.54
N GLY A 195 10.08 2.87 26.62
CA GLY A 195 9.13 3.48 25.69
C GLY A 195 9.08 5.02 25.73
N VAL A 196 9.33 5.64 26.88
CA VAL A 196 9.36 7.12 27.02
C VAL A 196 10.62 7.70 26.38
N PHE A 197 11.74 6.96 26.40
CA PHE A 197 12.95 7.35 25.68
C PHE A 197 12.75 7.25 24.17
N GLY A 198 12.13 6.15 23.70
CA GLY A 198 11.75 5.99 22.28
C GLY A 198 10.78 7.07 21.79
N GLU A 199 9.78 7.42 22.58
CA GLU A 199 8.86 8.53 22.26
C GLU A 199 9.59 9.89 22.28
N GLY A 200 10.43 10.15 23.28
CA GLY A 200 11.17 11.40 23.41
C GLY A 200 12.15 11.65 22.26
N ILE A 201 12.97 10.65 21.90
CA ILE A 201 13.91 10.77 20.79
C ILE A 201 13.18 10.86 19.44
N GLY A 202 12.10 10.09 19.25
CA GLY A 202 11.25 10.18 18.06
C GLY A 202 10.56 11.54 17.90
N ARG A 203 10.05 12.10 19.01
CA ARG A 203 9.45 13.44 19.06
C ARG A 203 10.47 14.52 18.71
N LEU A 204 11.68 14.45 19.26
CA LEU A 204 12.77 15.38 18.95
C LEU A 204 13.17 15.28 17.47
N GLY A 205 13.30 14.07 16.93
CA GLY A 205 13.60 13.85 15.51
C GLY A 205 12.52 14.38 14.57
N MET A 206 11.25 14.21 14.92
CA MET A 206 10.11 14.84 14.22
C MET A 206 10.13 16.37 14.35
N GLY A 207 10.54 16.90 15.51
CA GLY A 207 10.71 18.34 15.75
C GLY A 207 11.79 18.97 14.87
N VAL A 208 13.00 18.39 14.87
CA VAL A 208 14.12 18.80 14.00
C VAL A 208 13.72 18.68 12.53
N GLN A 209 13.11 17.56 12.12
CA GLN A 209 12.63 17.37 10.75
C GLN A 209 11.62 18.45 10.35
N GLY A 210 10.60 18.70 11.17
CA GLY A 210 9.56 19.69 10.92
C GLY A 210 10.09 21.13 10.91
N TRP A 211 11.07 21.44 11.75
CA TRP A 211 11.71 22.76 11.82
C TRP A 211 12.59 23.02 10.59
N VAL A 212 13.47 22.09 10.19
CA VAL A 212 14.27 22.22 8.95
C VAL A 212 13.35 22.37 7.73
N VAL A 213 12.28 21.57 7.64
CA VAL A 213 11.30 21.63 6.55
C VAL A 213 10.49 22.93 6.56
N ARG A 214 10.21 23.52 7.74
CA ARG A 214 9.47 24.79 7.86
C ARG A 214 10.29 25.98 7.38
N TYR A 215 11.56 26.07 7.78
CA TYR A 215 12.37 27.27 7.57
C TYR A 215 13.30 27.20 6.35
N PHE A 216 13.83 26.03 5.99
CA PHE A 216 14.90 25.92 4.97
C PHE A 216 14.50 25.18 3.69
N ARG A 217 13.25 24.71 3.55
CA ARG A 217 12.78 23.96 2.37
C ARG A 217 12.76 24.76 1.05
N ARG A 218 12.57 26.09 1.10
CA ARG A 218 12.31 26.89 -0.11
C ARG A 218 13.56 27.32 -0.87
N GLY A 219 14.62 27.69 -0.16
CA GLY A 219 15.87 28.15 -0.78
C GLY A 219 16.71 27.05 -1.42
N GLY A 220 17.78 27.47 -2.09
CA GLY A 220 18.86 26.60 -2.54
C GLY A 220 19.79 26.17 -1.40
N LEU A 221 20.83 25.42 -1.77
CA LEU A 221 22.10 25.43 -1.04
C LEU A 221 22.99 26.52 -1.65
N VAL A 222 23.91 27.06 -0.87
CA VAL A 222 25.05 27.84 -1.39
C VAL A 222 26.03 26.85 -2.03
N ASP A 223 26.72 27.29 -3.10
CA ASP A 223 27.79 26.51 -3.71
C ASP A 223 28.93 26.31 -2.70
N PHE A 224 29.20 25.05 -2.32
CA PHE A 224 30.16 24.75 -1.26
C PHE A 224 31.60 25.17 -1.58
N ASP A 225 31.95 25.28 -2.86
CA ASP A 225 33.27 25.78 -3.31
C ASP A 225 33.44 27.30 -3.08
N SER A 226 32.35 28.02 -2.76
CA SER A 226 32.35 29.46 -2.45
C SER A 226 32.43 29.80 -0.96
N LEU A 227 32.39 28.79 -0.08
CA LEU A 227 32.46 28.98 1.37
C LEU A 227 33.89 29.21 1.86
N ASP A 228 34.02 29.81 3.04
CA ASP A 228 35.32 29.95 3.71
C ASP A 228 35.86 28.60 4.20
N ALA A 229 37.18 28.50 4.30
CA ALA A 229 37.85 27.25 4.65
C ALA A 229 37.56 26.75 6.09
N ALA A 230 37.13 27.62 7.02
CA ALA A 230 36.79 27.20 8.37
C ALA A 230 35.38 26.59 8.42
N THR A 231 34.40 27.23 7.77
CA THR A 231 33.06 26.65 7.58
C THR A 231 33.15 25.33 6.81
N LEU A 232 33.94 25.25 5.73
CA LEU A 232 34.13 24.00 4.97
C LEU A 232 34.75 22.88 5.81
N ALA A 233 35.74 23.20 6.66
CA ALA A 233 36.32 22.23 7.61
C ALA A 233 35.30 21.74 8.66
N GLU A 234 34.42 22.62 9.15
CA GLU A 234 33.35 22.24 10.09
C GLU A 234 32.28 21.37 9.42
N LEU A 235 31.87 21.67 8.18
CA LEU A 235 30.96 20.83 7.39
C LEU A 235 31.56 19.43 7.16
N LYS A 236 32.88 19.33 6.94
CA LYS A 236 33.61 18.05 6.87
C LYS A 236 33.61 17.26 8.17
N GLY A 237 33.45 17.91 9.33
CA GLY A 237 33.19 17.23 10.60
C GLY A 237 31.72 16.81 10.77
N LEU A 238 30.77 17.67 10.38
CA LEU A 238 29.35 17.47 10.65
C LEU A 238 28.66 16.46 9.72
N ALA A 239 29.07 16.37 8.45
CA ALA A 239 28.67 15.32 7.53
C ALA A 239 29.79 15.07 6.49
N PRO A 240 30.74 14.15 6.76
CA PRO A 240 31.93 13.95 5.91
C PRO A 240 31.67 13.61 4.44
N THR A 241 30.44 13.22 4.10
CA THR A 241 29.95 12.84 2.77
C THR A 241 29.19 13.95 2.03
N TYR A 242 29.08 15.18 2.58
CA TYR A 242 28.26 16.27 2.04
C TYR A 242 28.49 16.55 0.54
N GLU A 243 29.74 16.43 0.06
CA GLU A 243 30.12 16.58 -1.36
C GLU A 243 29.32 15.62 -2.28
N ARG A 244 29.13 14.36 -1.86
CA ARG A 244 28.32 13.38 -2.62
C ARG A 244 26.82 13.74 -2.62
N GLN A 245 26.35 14.39 -1.56
CA GLN A 245 24.93 14.66 -1.32
C GLN A 245 24.45 15.97 -1.95
N HIS A 246 25.32 16.96 -2.07
CA HIS A 246 25.04 18.26 -2.68
C HIS A 246 24.33 18.15 -4.04
N HIS A 247 24.76 17.21 -4.86
CA HIS A 247 24.28 17.00 -6.22
C HIS A 247 23.07 16.06 -6.33
N ALA A 248 22.54 15.53 -5.22
CA ALA A 248 21.45 14.57 -5.21
C ALA A 248 20.08 15.25 -4.99
N PRO A 249 19.09 15.04 -5.89
CA PRO A 249 17.73 15.54 -5.70
C PRO A 249 17.13 15.07 -4.36
N GLY A 250 16.48 15.98 -3.62
CA GLY A 250 15.87 15.68 -2.31
C GLY A 250 16.83 15.69 -1.11
N ALA A 251 18.11 15.34 -1.31
CA ALA A 251 19.08 15.16 -0.22
C ALA A 251 19.31 16.40 0.66
N LYS A 252 19.07 17.62 0.15
CA LYS A 252 19.15 18.89 0.90
C LYS A 252 18.55 18.78 2.31
N VAL A 253 17.31 18.29 2.42
CA VAL A 253 16.57 18.30 3.69
C VAL A 253 17.22 17.36 4.71
N HIS A 254 17.72 16.22 4.25
CA HIS A 254 18.41 15.22 5.06
C HIS A 254 19.82 15.66 5.47
N LEU A 255 20.55 16.37 4.59
CA LEU A 255 21.85 16.97 4.91
C LEU A 255 21.73 18.07 5.98
N LEU A 256 20.77 18.99 5.85
CA LEU A 256 20.53 20.01 6.87
C LEU A 256 20.05 19.40 8.21
N GLN A 257 19.28 18.31 8.17
CA GLN A 257 18.93 17.54 9.37
C GLN A 257 20.16 16.86 9.99
N SER A 258 21.03 16.25 9.19
CA SER A 258 22.30 15.65 9.65
C SER A 258 23.18 16.67 10.39
N PHE A 259 23.28 17.91 9.89
CA PHE A 259 24.02 18.98 10.58
C PHE A 259 23.42 19.33 11.95
N VAL A 260 22.11 19.55 12.05
CA VAL A 260 21.43 19.84 13.32
C VAL A 260 21.60 18.67 14.30
N SER A 261 21.33 17.45 13.82
CA SER A 261 21.46 16.21 14.59
C SER A 261 22.88 16.01 15.13
N ARG A 262 23.91 16.23 14.32
CA ARG A 262 25.30 16.07 14.75
C ARG A 262 25.71 17.11 15.79
N ILE A 263 25.31 18.38 15.62
CA ILE A 263 25.58 19.43 16.63
C ILE A 263 24.87 19.11 17.95
N LEU A 264 23.63 18.62 17.93
CA LEU A 264 22.91 18.19 19.13
C LEU A 264 23.58 17.00 19.82
N VAL A 265 24.13 16.04 19.06
CA VAL A 265 24.92 14.94 19.62
C VAL A 265 26.18 15.48 20.32
N GLU A 266 27.03 16.18 19.58
CA GLU A 266 28.32 16.70 20.07
C GLU A 266 28.21 17.62 21.29
N MET A 267 27.20 18.50 21.33
CA MET A 267 27.13 19.58 22.32
C MET A 267 26.14 19.33 23.47
N VAL A 268 25.22 18.37 23.32
CA VAL A 268 24.18 18.06 24.31
C VAL A 268 24.23 16.60 24.75
N PHE A 269 24.11 15.63 23.84
CA PHE A 269 23.97 14.21 24.22
C PHE A 269 25.28 13.50 24.60
N ASP A 270 26.42 13.98 24.12
CA ASP A 270 27.74 13.47 24.52
C ASP A 270 28.25 14.10 25.83
N THR A 271 27.55 15.10 26.36
CA THR A 271 27.87 15.67 27.69
C THR A 271 27.56 14.70 28.82
N TYR A 272 28.32 14.76 29.92
CA TYR A 272 28.10 13.89 31.08
C TYR A 272 26.75 14.21 31.78
N PHE A 273 26.44 15.49 31.95
CA PHE A 273 25.11 15.97 32.36
C PHE A 273 24.95 17.45 31.92
N PRO A 274 23.95 17.80 31.10
CA PRO A 274 23.75 19.18 30.64
C PRO A 274 23.56 20.18 31.79
N GLY A 275 24.34 21.27 31.76
CA GLY A 275 24.38 22.32 32.79
C GLY A 275 25.44 22.14 33.88
N LEU A 276 26.26 21.07 33.82
CA LEU A 276 27.52 21.01 34.58
C LEU A 276 28.66 21.62 33.76
N SER A 277 29.54 22.39 34.41
CA SER A 277 30.78 22.87 33.79
C SER A 277 31.86 21.77 33.76
N ASP A 278 32.87 21.92 32.90
CA ASP A 278 33.94 20.92 32.70
C ASP A 278 34.67 20.56 34.00
N GLU A 279 34.89 21.52 34.90
CA GLU A 279 35.44 21.25 36.24
C GLU A 279 34.57 20.33 37.09
N GLN A 280 33.25 20.46 36.98
CA GLN A 280 32.29 19.65 37.73
C GLN A 280 32.21 18.24 37.13
N VAL A 281 32.18 18.12 35.81
CA VAL A 281 32.26 16.85 35.07
C VAL A 281 33.56 16.10 35.42
N GLN A 282 34.70 16.80 35.47
CA GLN A 282 35.98 16.19 35.84
C GLN A 282 36.00 15.65 37.28
N ARG A 283 35.34 16.34 38.23
CA ARG A 283 35.15 15.85 39.62
C ARG A 283 34.24 14.62 39.67
N PHE A 284 33.21 14.55 38.81
CA PHE A 284 32.38 13.36 38.68
C PHE A 284 33.16 12.15 38.19
N HIS A 285 33.96 12.30 37.12
CA HIS A 285 34.79 11.21 36.61
C HIS A 285 35.86 10.74 37.61
N GLN A 286 36.48 11.66 38.37
CA GLN A 286 37.40 11.30 39.46
C GLN A 286 36.70 10.47 40.56
N MET A 287 35.43 10.76 40.84
CA MET A 287 34.62 9.99 41.79
C MET A 287 34.19 8.62 41.22
N GLU A 288 33.80 8.55 39.95
CA GLU A 288 33.54 7.28 39.25
C GLU A 288 34.79 6.37 39.25
N GLU A 289 35.96 6.93 38.93
CA GLU A 289 37.24 6.21 38.97
C GLU A 289 37.56 5.71 40.38
N THR A 290 37.48 6.58 41.39
CA THR A 290 37.70 6.22 42.81
C THR A 290 36.75 5.10 43.26
N LEU A 291 35.47 5.18 42.88
CA LEU A 291 34.48 4.14 43.19
C LEU A 291 34.79 2.83 42.44
N SER A 292 35.28 2.87 41.20
CA SER A 292 35.66 1.66 40.46
C SER A 292 36.86 0.92 41.08
N GLN A 293 37.78 1.64 41.72
CA GLN A 293 38.91 1.05 42.44
C GLN A 293 38.48 0.40 43.77
N LEU A 294 37.43 0.93 44.42
CA LEU A 294 36.93 0.47 45.72
C LEU A 294 35.80 -0.58 45.62
N VAL A 295 34.97 -0.53 44.57
CA VAL A 295 33.72 -1.27 44.44
C VAL A 295 33.73 -2.11 43.17
N ARG A 296 33.72 -3.44 43.33
CA ARG A 296 33.76 -4.42 42.22
C ARG A 296 32.44 -4.62 41.46
N SER A 297 31.38 -3.92 41.85
CA SER A 297 30.05 -4.06 41.24
C SER A 297 29.69 -2.81 40.44
N GLU A 298 29.65 -2.95 39.12
CA GLU A 298 29.24 -1.88 38.22
C GLU A 298 27.79 -1.45 38.48
N GLU A 299 26.91 -2.36 38.92
CA GLU A 299 25.54 -2.06 39.37
C GLU A 299 25.53 -1.00 40.49
N SER A 300 26.49 -1.07 41.42
CA SER A 300 26.60 -0.11 42.52
C SER A 300 27.10 1.26 42.06
N ILE A 301 28.00 1.31 41.09
CA ILE A 301 28.54 2.56 40.52
C ILE A 301 27.46 3.24 39.64
N ASN A 302 26.81 2.47 38.77
CA ASN A 302 25.68 2.91 37.96
C ASN A 302 24.50 3.39 38.84
N HIS A 303 24.20 2.70 39.94
CA HIS A 303 23.20 3.16 40.91
C HIS A 303 23.62 4.48 41.59
N TRP A 304 24.87 4.61 42.04
CA TRP A 304 25.37 5.85 42.64
C TRP A 304 25.27 7.03 41.67
N ARG A 305 25.73 6.85 40.41
CA ARG A 305 25.64 7.88 39.36
C ARG A 305 24.19 8.27 39.14
N ALA A 306 23.32 7.31 38.84
CA ALA A 306 21.91 7.56 38.57
C ALA A 306 21.24 8.32 39.72
N SER A 307 21.44 7.89 40.98
CA SER A 307 20.85 8.56 42.14
C SER A 307 21.40 9.97 42.35
N THR A 308 22.70 10.20 42.14
CA THR A 308 23.29 11.55 42.25
C THR A 308 22.80 12.49 41.15
N LEU A 309 22.67 12.01 39.90
CA LEU A 309 22.16 12.80 38.78
C LEU A 309 20.64 13.07 38.90
N VAL A 310 19.86 12.15 39.47
CA VAL A 310 18.45 12.39 39.83
C VAL A 310 18.32 13.49 40.89
N LEU A 311 19.17 13.48 41.92
CA LEU A 311 19.19 14.53 42.94
C LEU A 311 19.57 15.90 42.34
N LEU A 312 20.62 15.97 41.51
CA LEU A 312 20.99 17.21 40.81
C LEU A 312 19.82 17.75 39.96
N ARG A 313 19.17 16.88 39.17
CA ARG A 313 18.05 17.27 38.31
C ARG A 313 16.85 17.85 39.10
N ARG A 314 16.63 17.40 40.34
CA ARG A 314 15.52 17.84 41.19
C ARG A 314 15.86 19.07 42.03
N ASP A 315 17.05 19.08 42.63
CA ASP A 315 17.38 19.99 43.74
C ASP A 315 18.39 21.09 43.34
N ALA A 316 19.12 20.93 42.23
CA ALA A 316 20.13 21.88 41.75
C ALA A 316 19.66 22.74 40.55
N ILE A 317 18.35 22.91 40.37
CA ILE A 317 17.76 23.58 39.19
C ILE A 317 18.37 24.96 38.95
N GLN A 318 18.40 25.84 39.95
CA GLN A 318 18.94 27.21 39.80
C GLN A 318 20.43 27.26 39.42
N PRO A 319 21.38 26.66 40.17
CA PRO A 319 22.81 26.73 39.82
C PRO A 319 23.19 25.99 38.53
N LEU A 320 22.33 25.11 38.00
CA LEU A 320 22.49 24.52 36.67
C LEU A 320 21.91 25.42 35.56
N GLN A 321 20.93 26.28 35.85
CA GLN A 321 20.15 26.99 34.84
C GLN A 321 21.00 27.97 34.02
N ASP A 322 21.84 28.79 34.67
CA ASP A 322 22.66 29.79 33.98
C ASP A 322 23.62 29.16 32.94
N GLU A 323 24.27 28.06 33.32
CA GLU A 323 25.13 27.24 32.44
C GLU A 323 24.31 26.56 31.33
N THR A 324 23.09 26.12 31.65
CA THR A 324 22.17 25.50 30.69
C THR A 324 21.71 26.47 29.62
N ASP A 325 21.30 27.67 30.01
CA ASP A 325 20.81 28.70 29.09
C ASP A 325 21.96 29.23 28.22
N THR A 326 23.16 29.35 28.81
CA THR A 326 24.41 29.62 28.05
C THR A 326 24.64 28.54 26.99
N ARG A 327 24.58 27.26 27.36
CA ARG A 327 24.77 26.13 26.44
C ARG A 327 23.67 26.03 25.37
N ILE A 328 22.43 26.35 25.71
CA ILE A 328 21.31 26.42 24.75
C ILE A 328 21.57 27.50 23.71
N GLU A 329 22.07 28.66 24.12
CA GLU A 329 22.41 29.75 23.19
C GLU A 329 23.63 29.40 22.34
N GLU A 330 24.70 28.79 22.89
CA GLU A 330 25.85 28.29 22.12
C GLU A 330 25.44 27.33 21.00
N VAL A 331 24.61 26.34 21.34
CA VAL A 331 24.09 25.34 20.39
C VAL A 331 23.20 26.00 19.33
N THR A 332 22.30 26.91 19.76
CA THR A 332 21.43 27.68 18.87
C THR A 332 22.26 28.50 17.87
N LEU A 333 23.29 29.22 18.34
CA LEU A 333 24.16 30.04 17.52
C LEU A 333 25.03 29.22 16.56
N ARG A 334 25.56 28.06 16.99
CA ARG A 334 26.33 27.15 16.10
C ARG A 334 25.45 26.60 14.97
N ILE A 335 24.24 26.14 15.30
CA ILE A 335 23.26 25.65 14.32
C ILE A 335 22.85 26.78 13.36
N MET A 336 22.53 27.97 13.87
CA MET A 336 22.17 29.15 13.07
C MET A 336 23.28 29.52 12.08
N ARG A 337 24.52 29.69 12.56
CA ARG A 337 25.67 30.05 11.73
C ARG A 337 25.88 29.05 10.59
N ILE A 338 25.83 27.75 10.88
CA ILE A 338 26.04 26.71 9.87
C ILE A 338 24.90 26.71 8.83
N LEU A 339 23.64 26.77 9.25
CA LEU A 339 22.50 26.73 8.33
C LEU A 339 22.36 28.01 7.47
N ASP A 340 22.66 29.18 8.05
CA ASP A 340 22.67 30.45 7.32
C ASP A 340 23.88 30.60 6.38
N ALA A 341 25.01 29.93 6.67
CA ALA A 341 26.15 29.88 5.74
C ALA A 341 25.89 28.98 4.53
N VAL A 342 25.19 27.85 4.69
CA VAL A 342 24.97 26.87 3.60
C VAL A 342 23.67 27.05 2.82
N THR A 343 22.84 28.06 3.10
CA THR A 343 21.57 28.28 2.39
C THR A 343 21.41 29.68 1.81
N THR A 344 20.73 29.79 0.67
CA THR A 344 20.61 31.05 -0.09
C THR A 344 19.60 32.04 0.48
N ASP A 345 18.68 31.57 1.32
CA ASP A 345 17.53 32.32 1.80
C ASP A 345 17.91 33.08 3.08
N GLY A 346 18.57 34.24 2.90
CA GLY A 346 18.90 35.12 4.02
C GLY A 346 17.65 35.44 4.87
N PRO A 347 17.76 35.43 6.21
CA PRO A 347 16.59 35.45 7.09
C PRO A 347 15.78 36.74 6.94
N SER A 348 14.54 36.62 6.46
CA SER A 348 13.58 37.72 6.55
C SER A 348 13.33 38.04 8.03
N SER A 349 13.44 39.31 8.42
CA SER A 349 13.62 39.70 9.83
C SER A 349 12.49 39.25 10.77
N THR A 350 11.26 39.16 10.28
CA THR A 350 10.11 38.63 11.02
C THR A 350 10.13 37.11 11.18
N SER A 351 10.78 36.38 10.27
CA SER A 351 10.93 34.92 10.33
C SER A 351 12.03 34.47 11.29
N SER A 352 13.11 35.25 11.47
CA SER A 352 14.24 34.88 12.35
C SER A 352 13.78 34.67 13.78
N CYS A 353 13.16 35.67 14.44
CA CYS A 353 12.76 35.54 15.84
C CYS A 353 11.86 34.31 16.10
N ALA A 354 10.97 33.94 15.16
CA ALA A 354 10.16 32.73 15.24
C ALA A 354 10.95 31.43 14.97
N ARG A 355 11.91 31.45 14.04
CA ARG A 355 12.85 30.35 13.76
C ARG A 355 13.73 30.06 14.98
N ASP A 356 14.30 31.11 15.55
CA ASP A 356 15.34 31.06 16.57
C ASP A 356 14.75 30.70 17.95
N SER A 357 13.54 31.19 18.27
CA SER A 357 12.77 30.74 19.45
C SER A 357 12.29 29.29 19.31
N SER A 358 11.82 28.90 18.12
CA SER A 358 11.45 27.50 17.85
C SER A 358 12.66 26.55 17.87
N LEU A 359 13.87 27.03 17.57
CA LEU A 359 15.09 26.23 17.72
C LEU A 359 15.48 26.07 19.19
N ARG A 360 15.51 27.17 19.97
CA ARG A 360 15.80 27.11 21.42
C ARG A 360 14.92 26.08 22.12
N SER A 361 13.61 26.05 21.82
CA SER A 361 12.69 25.04 22.37
C SER A 361 13.12 23.59 22.06
N LEU A 362 13.60 23.31 20.84
CA LEU A 362 14.09 21.98 20.46
C LEU A 362 15.42 21.64 21.16
N VAL A 363 16.28 22.64 21.40
CA VAL A 363 17.52 22.44 22.18
C VAL A 363 17.19 22.21 23.66
N THR A 364 16.19 22.89 24.23
CA THR A 364 15.67 22.61 25.59
C THR A 364 15.09 21.20 25.68
N ASP A 365 14.27 20.78 24.72
CA ASP A 365 13.74 19.41 24.64
C ASP A 365 14.88 18.36 24.57
N ALA A 366 15.94 18.64 23.81
CA ALA A 366 17.13 17.80 23.74
C ALA A 366 17.92 17.74 25.06
N VAL A 367 18.10 18.89 25.73
CA VAL A 367 18.75 19.00 27.05
C VAL A 367 18.00 18.19 28.11
N ASP A 368 16.68 18.30 28.18
CA ASP A 368 15.89 17.55 29.17
C ASP A 368 15.81 16.06 28.84
N LEU A 369 15.82 15.67 27.56
CA LEU A 369 15.96 14.27 27.14
C LEU A 369 17.34 13.71 27.50
N ALA A 370 18.42 14.45 27.28
CA ALA A 370 19.78 14.06 27.66
C ALA A 370 19.89 13.84 29.18
N ARG A 371 19.37 14.79 29.98
CA ARG A 371 19.27 14.67 31.46
C ARG A 371 18.46 13.45 31.90
N LEU A 372 17.37 13.14 31.21
CA LEU A 372 16.56 11.94 31.46
C LEU A 372 17.33 10.64 31.18
N LEU A 373 18.11 10.59 30.09
CA LEU A 373 18.91 9.43 29.68
C LEU A 373 20.04 9.12 30.67
N VAL A 374 20.87 10.11 31.02
CA VAL A 374 22.05 9.89 31.90
C VAL A 374 21.67 9.60 33.36
N ALA A 375 20.48 10.01 33.80
CA ALA A 375 19.94 9.75 35.13
C ALA A 375 19.40 8.31 35.33
N GLN A 376 19.51 7.42 34.33
CA GLN A 376 19.13 6.02 34.47
C GLN A 376 20.27 5.14 35.01
N LYS A 377 19.91 4.03 35.64
CA LYS A 377 20.87 3.01 36.12
C LYS A 377 21.46 2.23 34.95
N ALA A 378 20.60 1.79 34.01
CA ALA A 378 21.06 1.32 32.71
C ALA A 378 21.82 2.45 31.99
N VAL A 379 22.87 2.11 31.24
CA VAL A 379 23.60 3.08 30.43
C VAL A 379 22.88 3.24 29.10
N LEU A 380 22.02 4.26 29.00
CA LEU A 380 21.49 4.69 27.71
C LEU A 380 22.47 5.67 27.07
N ARG A 381 22.79 5.44 25.79
CA ARG A 381 23.60 6.34 24.97
C ARG A 381 22.87 6.62 23.66
N VAL A 382 22.96 7.86 23.21
CA VAL A 382 22.57 8.25 21.85
C VAL A 382 23.58 7.64 20.87
N TYR A 383 23.08 7.15 19.74
CA TYR A 383 23.88 6.41 18.76
C TYR A 383 23.79 7.09 17.40
N MET A 384 24.92 7.64 16.95
CA MET A 384 25.09 8.22 15.62
C MET A 384 26.23 7.51 14.90
N PRO A 385 25.96 6.66 13.88
CA PRO A 385 27.00 6.02 13.08
C PRO A 385 28.02 7.02 12.51
N GLU A 386 29.31 6.70 12.63
CA GLU A 386 30.40 7.54 12.12
C GLU A 386 30.66 7.28 10.62
N VAL A 387 29.95 8.01 9.76
CA VAL A 387 30.13 7.92 8.30
C VAL A 387 31.45 8.56 7.91
N SER A 388 32.38 7.78 7.34
CA SER A 388 33.69 8.28 6.89
C SER A 388 33.77 8.38 5.36
N PRO A 389 34.61 9.26 4.78
CA PRO A 389 34.80 9.31 3.32
C PRO A 389 35.57 8.11 2.75
N HIS A 390 36.39 7.45 3.59
CA HIS A 390 37.43 6.49 3.17
C HIS A 390 37.05 5.02 3.40
N GLN A 391 36.19 4.77 4.39
CA GLN A 391 35.63 3.46 4.71
C GLN A 391 34.10 3.57 4.61
N PRO A 392 33.45 2.78 3.73
CA PRO A 392 32.00 2.76 3.63
C PRO A 392 31.39 2.17 4.90
N VAL A 393 30.31 2.80 5.36
CA VAL A 393 29.47 2.27 6.45
C VAL A 393 28.22 1.68 5.81
N LEU A 394 27.99 0.39 6.01
CA LEU A 394 26.81 -0.29 5.48
C LEU A 394 25.59 -0.06 6.38
N PHE A 395 24.40 -0.16 5.79
CA PHE A 395 23.14 -0.15 6.54
C PHE A 395 23.03 -1.38 7.46
N ASP A 396 22.71 -1.15 8.73
CA ASP A 396 22.44 -2.21 9.71
C ASP A 396 20.95 -2.21 10.07
N PRO A 397 20.14 -3.19 9.61
CA PRO A 397 18.71 -3.23 9.90
C PRO A 397 18.40 -3.40 11.39
N ASP A 398 19.30 -3.88 12.25
CA ASP A 398 19.03 -3.96 13.70
C ASP A 398 19.05 -2.57 14.35
N THR A 399 19.94 -1.67 13.89
CA THR A 399 20.16 -0.35 14.53
C THR A 399 19.73 0.85 13.69
N MET A 400 19.40 0.68 12.41
CA MET A 400 19.14 1.76 11.47
C MET A 400 17.77 1.65 10.77
N GLU A 401 17.22 2.80 10.40
CA GLU A 401 15.95 2.97 9.67
C GLU A 401 16.23 3.89 8.48
N ASP A 402 15.95 3.43 7.25
CA ASP A 402 16.10 4.30 6.07
C ASP A 402 15.00 5.37 6.01
N VAL A 403 15.35 6.55 5.50
CA VAL A 403 14.40 7.64 5.21
C VAL A 403 14.36 8.06 3.73
N GLY A 404 15.13 7.39 2.86
CA GLY A 404 15.02 7.52 1.41
C GLY A 404 13.68 6.97 0.88
N GLY A 405 13.18 5.89 1.49
CA GLY A 405 11.89 5.29 1.16
C GLY A 405 11.91 4.47 -0.11
N GLU A 406 13.02 3.79 -0.40
CA GLU A 406 13.10 2.79 -1.45
C GLU A 406 12.41 1.50 -0.94
N ASP A 407 11.35 1.04 -1.63
CA ASP A 407 10.57 -0.17 -1.31
C ASP A 407 11.38 -1.46 -1.62
N GLU A 408 12.56 -1.61 -1.00
CA GLU A 408 13.48 -2.74 -1.20
C GLU A 408 13.53 -3.67 0.02
N ASP A 409 13.78 -4.96 -0.23
CA ASP A 409 13.94 -5.96 0.82
C ASP A 409 15.11 -5.59 1.77
N GLU A 410 14.97 -5.88 3.07
CA GLU A 410 16.00 -5.54 4.08
C GLU A 410 17.38 -6.16 3.75
N GLU A 411 17.41 -7.33 3.09
CA GLU A 411 18.63 -7.98 2.59
C GLU A 411 19.33 -7.25 1.44
N ALA A 412 18.62 -6.40 0.69
CA ALA A 412 19.20 -5.54 -0.34
C ALA A 412 19.75 -4.24 0.29
N LEU A 413 18.95 -3.61 1.14
CA LEU A 413 19.33 -2.41 1.91
C LEU A 413 20.60 -2.64 2.74
N ALA A 414 20.72 -3.78 3.43
CA ALA A 414 21.88 -4.15 4.25
C ALA A 414 23.22 -4.29 3.47
N ARG A 415 23.20 -4.16 2.14
CA ARG A 415 24.40 -4.19 1.27
C ARG A 415 24.78 -2.81 0.73
N ARG A 416 23.96 -1.78 0.95
CA ARG A 416 24.15 -0.40 0.50
C ARG A 416 24.90 0.43 1.54
N GLU A 417 25.53 1.52 1.09
CA GLU A 417 26.22 2.48 1.95
C GLU A 417 25.20 3.47 2.57
N ILE A 418 25.34 3.77 3.86
CA ILE A 418 24.63 4.94 4.44
C ILE A 418 25.34 6.21 4.00
N TRP A 419 24.57 7.14 3.43
CA TRP A 419 25.08 8.42 2.95
C TRP A 419 25.26 9.40 4.11
N CYS A 420 24.28 9.56 4.99
CA CYS A 420 24.39 10.30 6.26
C CYS A 420 23.40 9.78 7.31
N VAL A 421 23.66 10.16 8.56
CA VAL A 421 22.73 9.93 9.68
C VAL A 421 21.88 11.17 9.87
N VAL A 422 20.63 11.08 9.43
CA VAL A 422 19.65 12.16 9.46
C VAL A 422 19.21 12.48 10.89
N PHE A 423 19.06 11.45 11.73
CA PHE A 423 18.78 11.61 13.16
C PHE A 423 19.33 10.41 13.96
N PRO A 424 19.93 10.59 15.16
CA PRO A 424 20.53 9.49 15.90
C PRO A 424 19.48 8.58 16.57
N GLY A 425 19.90 7.34 16.85
CA GLY A 425 19.13 6.37 17.64
C GLY A 425 19.47 6.42 19.13
N VAL A 426 18.93 5.47 19.91
CA VAL A 426 19.28 5.27 21.32
C VAL A 426 19.51 3.79 21.60
N ILE A 427 20.64 3.47 22.24
CA ILE A 427 20.99 2.12 22.67
C ILE A 427 21.07 2.11 24.20
N LYS A 428 20.37 1.14 24.82
CA LYS A 428 20.45 0.83 26.25
C LYS A 428 21.41 -0.32 26.46
N ARG A 429 22.35 -0.18 27.39
CA ARG A 429 23.17 -1.27 27.94
C ARG A 429 22.83 -1.49 29.42
N GLY A 430 22.80 -2.76 29.83
CA GLY A 430 22.45 -3.14 31.18
C GLY A 430 20.94 -3.18 31.45
N ASP A 431 20.59 -3.71 32.62
CA ASP A 431 19.22 -3.87 33.10
C ASP A 431 18.71 -2.68 33.94
N GLU A 432 17.47 -2.76 34.41
CA GLU A 432 16.80 -1.74 35.22
C GLU A 432 17.48 -1.47 36.59
N LYS A 433 18.47 -2.29 36.99
CA LYS A 433 19.29 -2.06 38.18
C LYS A 433 20.64 -1.41 37.86
N GLY A 434 21.06 -1.41 36.59
CA GLY A 434 22.38 -0.97 36.14
C GLY A 434 23.45 -2.07 36.16
N GLY A 435 23.04 -3.34 36.26
CA GLY A 435 23.91 -4.50 36.09
C GLY A 435 23.73 -5.16 34.72
N ARG A 436 24.37 -6.32 34.51
CA ARG A 436 24.26 -7.15 33.29
C ARG A 436 24.53 -6.39 31.99
N MET A 437 25.69 -5.72 31.94
CA MET A 437 26.09 -4.82 30.84
C MET A 437 26.32 -5.51 29.50
N GLU A 438 26.34 -6.84 29.47
CA GLU A 438 26.24 -7.68 28.27
C GLU A 438 24.89 -7.55 27.55
N LEU A 439 23.83 -7.13 28.24
CA LEU A 439 22.52 -6.88 27.65
C LEU A 439 22.54 -5.55 26.86
N ARG A 440 22.24 -5.62 25.55
CA ARG A 440 22.15 -4.47 24.64
C ARG A 440 20.79 -4.45 23.95
N ASN A 441 20.00 -3.40 24.19
CA ASN A 441 18.72 -3.18 23.53
C ASN A 441 18.76 -1.91 22.67
N VAL A 442 18.24 -1.97 21.45
CA VAL A 442 17.95 -0.78 20.63
C VAL A 442 16.60 -0.22 21.08
N ILE A 443 16.60 1.03 21.54
CA ILE A 443 15.42 1.74 22.07
C ILE A 443 14.77 2.59 20.97
N ALA A 444 15.60 3.15 20.10
CA ALA A 444 15.20 3.75 18.83
C ALA A 444 16.33 3.52 17.82
N LYS A 445 15.97 3.22 16.56
CA LYS A 445 16.93 3.09 15.47
C LYS A 445 17.45 4.48 15.04
N ALA A 446 18.67 4.54 14.51
CA ALA A 446 19.21 5.74 13.88
C ALA A 446 18.57 5.91 12.49
N ARG A 447 18.03 7.09 12.21
CA ARG A 447 17.43 7.41 10.91
C ARG A 447 18.53 7.83 9.96
N VAL A 448 18.71 7.07 8.88
CA VAL A 448 19.81 7.24 7.92
C VAL A 448 19.24 7.41 6.51
N LEU A 449 20.01 8.05 5.62
CA LEU A 449 19.71 8.04 4.19
C LEU A 449 20.56 6.96 3.53
N VAL A 450 19.94 5.92 2.99
CA VAL A 450 20.60 4.86 2.21
C VAL A 450 20.58 5.22 0.72
N ARG A 451 21.60 4.80 -0.05
CA ARG A 451 21.52 4.73 -1.52
C ARG A 451 22.59 3.81 -2.11
#